data_AF-A0A538PHS9-F1
#
_entry.id   AF-A0A538PHS9-F1
#
_cell.length_a   1.000
_cell.length_b   1.000
_cell.length_c   1.000
_cell.angle_alpha   90.00
_cell.angle_beta   90.00
_cell.angle_gamma   90.00
#
_symmetry.space_group_name_H-M   'P 1'
#
loop_
_entity.id
_entity.type
_entity.pdbx_description
1 polymer ?
#
loop_
_entity_poly.entity_id
_entity_poly.type
_entity_poly.pdbx_seq_one_letter_code
_entity_poly.pdbx_strand_id
1 'polypeptide(L)'
;MTAPYVPCSAAALGPAVMPRCCVHAVIGDEACELVVHHVRARKTGPRIPVTVLQCQTHRRAFTLYPLGHIPYGRLAVAPVGLDGELVCSTQSESKVDGRGEPAWRATLFGPAFAAIHEPTVKLTDPRWWATEAPEQLARGASILGVHPELSVQAADAIAFRLEIPRLVLRHAAGEYERARGRAARGQVLVAVLSQLGDACLLDRVLAAGACAGCWGTVTRWDVASRGARGRVFPGRGAAAG
;
A
#
# COMPACT_ATOMS: atom_id res chain seq x y z
N MET A 1 -11.45 0.11 -2.48
CA MET A 1 -11.57 1.58 -2.32
C MET A 1 -11.00 1.96 -0.96
N THR A 2 -10.22 3.04 -0.88
CA THR A 2 -9.63 3.57 0.37
C THR A 2 -10.09 5.00 0.63
N ALA A 3 -10.15 5.40 1.91
CA ALA A 3 -10.44 6.78 2.34
C ALA A 3 -9.79 7.09 3.69
N PRO A 4 -9.59 8.37 4.04
CA PRO A 4 -9.14 8.76 5.38
C PRO A 4 -10.13 8.31 6.45
N TYR A 5 -9.62 7.89 7.60
CA TYR A 5 -10.40 7.52 8.77
C TYR A 5 -10.10 8.48 9.91
N VAL A 6 -11.15 8.94 10.58
CA VAL A 6 -11.07 9.82 11.76
C VAL A 6 -11.89 9.23 12.91
N PRO A 7 -11.61 9.62 14.16
CA PRO A 7 -12.49 9.32 15.28
C PRO A 7 -13.88 9.92 15.02
N CYS A 8 -14.90 9.07 14.93
CA CYS A 8 -16.31 9.47 14.82
C CYS A 8 -16.99 9.53 16.20
N SER A 9 -16.44 8.81 17.19
CA SER A 9 -16.80 8.89 18.60
C SER A 9 -15.63 8.40 19.46
N ALA A 10 -15.75 8.48 20.79
CA ALA A 10 -14.70 8.11 21.74
C ALA A 10 -14.13 6.67 21.56
N ALA A 11 -14.86 5.78 20.89
CA ALA A 11 -14.45 4.39 20.66
C ALA A 11 -14.54 3.92 19.20
N ALA A 12 -14.93 4.79 18.26
CA ALA A 12 -15.20 4.38 16.88
C ALA A 12 -14.40 5.22 15.87
N LEU A 13 -13.66 4.53 15.01
CA LEU A 13 -13.07 5.10 13.80
C LEU A 13 -14.01 4.87 12.62
N GLY A 14 -14.16 5.89 11.78
CA GLY A 14 -14.95 5.81 10.56
C GLY A 14 -14.40 6.71 9.46
N PRO A 15 -14.93 6.61 8.23
CA PRO A 15 -14.43 7.39 7.11
C PRO A 15 -14.67 8.88 7.34
N ALA A 16 -13.63 9.70 7.17
CA ALA A 16 -13.71 11.15 7.28
C ALA A 16 -14.52 11.78 6.15
N VAL A 17 -14.56 11.10 5.01
CA VAL A 17 -15.30 11.52 3.81
C VAL A 17 -16.01 10.32 3.21
N MET A 18 -17.30 10.49 2.90
CA MET A 18 -18.06 9.49 2.18
C MET A 18 -17.81 9.66 0.67
N PRO A 19 -17.50 8.57 -0.06
CA PRO A 19 -17.34 8.64 -1.51
C PRO A 19 -18.65 9.09 -2.15
N ARG A 20 -18.59 9.86 -3.24
CA ARG A 20 -19.82 10.28 -3.95
C ARG A 20 -20.35 9.19 -4.90
N CYS A 21 -19.50 8.24 -5.28
CA CYS A 21 -19.84 7.16 -6.21
C CYS A 21 -19.26 5.83 -5.73
N CYS A 22 -19.92 4.72 -6.05
CA CYS A 22 -19.37 3.39 -5.78
C CYS A 22 -18.31 2.99 -6.82
N VAL A 23 -17.64 1.86 -6.61
CA VAL A 23 -16.63 1.30 -7.54
C VAL A 23 -17.18 0.92 -8.92
N HIS A 24 -18.50 0.93 -9.12
CA HIS A 24 -19.17 0.53 -10.35
C HIS A 24 -19.73 1.68 -11.18
N ALA A 25 -19.71 2.91 -10.65
CA ALA A 25 -20.20 4.06 -11.40
C ALA A 25 -19.33 4.34 -12.63
N VAL A 26 -19.93 4.78 -13.73
CA VAL A 26 -19.29 5.20 -14.99
C VAL A 26 -18.98 6.70 -14.98
N ILE A 27 -17.88 7.12 -15.64
CA ILE A 27 -17.46 8.52 -15.67
C ILE A 27 -18.60 9.36 -16.26
N GLY A 28 -19.01 10.41 -15.53
CA GLY A 28 -20.15 11.25 -15.90
C GLY A 28 -21.46 10.90 -15.20
N ASP A 29 -21.54 9.77 -14.50
CA ASP A 29 -22.73 9.42 -13.70
C ASP A 29 -22.97 10.41 -12.56
N GLU A 30 -24.26 10.58 -12.23
CA GLU A 30 -24.68 11.27 -11.01
C GLU A 30 -24.13 10.58 -9.74
N ALA A 31 -24.15 11.31 -8.63
CA ALA A 31 -23.71 10.78 -7.34
C ALA A 31 -24.56 9.55 -6.95
N CYS A 32 -23.91 8.48 -6.52
CA CYS A 32 -24.59 7.31 -6.01
C CYS A 32 -25.21 7.59 -4.64
N GLU A 33 -26.37 6.98 -4.38
CA GLU A 33 -26.90 6.92 -3.02
C GLU A 33 -26.15 5.83 -2.25
N LEU A 34 -25.30 6.25 -1.31
CA LEU A 34 -24.48 5.37 -0.51
C LEU A 34 -24.89 5.42 0.96
N VAL A 35 -25.12 4.25 1.55
CA VAL A 35 -25.41 4.10 2.98
C VAL A 35 -24.36 3.24 3.65
N VAL A 36 -24.09 3.53 4.92
CA VAL A 36 -23.29 2.63 5.77
C VAL A 36 -24.15 1.41 6.09
N HIS A 37 -23.77 0.26 5.55
CA HIS A 37 -24.49 -0.99 5.80
C HIS A 37 -24.12 -1.57 7.18
N HIS A 38 -22.82 -1.63 7.49
CA HIS A 38 -22.33 -1.90 8.85
C HIS A 38 -20.83 -1.58 8.97
N VAL A 39 -20.35 -1.53 10.21
CA VAL A 39 -18.93 -1.52 10.55
C VAL A 39 -18.54 -2.92 11.00
N ARG A 40 -17.47 -3.47 10.44
CA ARG A 40 -16.98 -4.80 10.78
C ARG A 40 -15.64 -4.70 11.48
N ALA A 41 -15.56 -5.24 12.70
CA ALA A 41 -14.29 -5.60 13.31
C ALA A 41 -13.63 -6.71 12.46
N ARG A 42 -12.38 -6.51 12.08
CA ARG A 42 -11.66 -7.48 11.26
C ARG A 42 -11.12 -8.61 12.15
N LYS A 43 -11.48 -9.85 11.79
CA LYS A 43 -10.82 -11.07 12.33
C LYS A 43 -9.41 -11.23 11.75
N THR A 44 -9.17 -10.71 10.54
CA THR A 44 -7.89 -10.68 9.82
C THR A 44 -7.80 -9.36 9.02
N GLY A 45 -6.65 -8.68 9.05
CA GLY A 45 -6.46 -7.36 8.42
C GLY A 45 -6.01 -6.29 9.43
N PRO A 46 -6.03 -4.98 9.08
CA PRO A 46 -5.73 -3.93 10.05
C PRO A 46 -6.57 -4.09 11.31
N ARG A 47 -5.99 -3.80 12.48
CA ARG A 47 -6.71 -3.73 13.77
C ARG A 47 -7.71 -2.56 13.84
N ILE A 48 -7.94 -1.91 12.71
CA ILE A 48 -8.87 -0.80 12.52
C ILE A 48 -10.16 -1.38 11.93
N PRO A 49 -11.33 -1.10 12.54
CA PRO A 49 -12.61 -1.47 11.97
C PRO A 49 -12.75 -0.96 10.53
N VAL A 50 -13.44 -1.72 9.68
CA VAL A 50 -13.70 -1.29 8.30
C VAL A 50 -15.18 -1.02 8.09
N THR A 51 -15.47 -0.01 7.30
CA THR A 51 -16.83 0.37 6.93
C THR A 51 -17.25 -0.36 5.66
N VAL A 52 -18.37 -1.09 5.73
CA VAL A 52 -19.03 -1.67 4.56
C VAL A 52 -20.12 -0.72 4.11
N LEU A 53 -20.02 -0.25 2.87
CA LEU A 53 -20.99 0.62 2.23
C LEU A 53 -21.88 -0.20 1.32
N GLN A 54 -23.15 0.19 1.22
CA GLN A 54 -24.08 -0.29 0.22
C GLN A 54 -24.46 0.86 -0.70
N CYS A 55 -24.25 0.66 -1.99
CA CYS A 55 -24.76 1.55 -3.02
C CYS A 55 -26.18 1.13 -3.37
N GLN A 56 -27.16 2.00 -3.09
CA GLN A 56 -28.56 1.74 -3.43
C GLN A 56 -28.79 1.85 -4.94
N THR A 57 -28.13 2.82 -5.59
CA THR A 57 -28.19 3.01 -7.05
C THR A 57 -27.80 1.75 -7.83
N HIS A 58 -26.69 1.11 -7.47
CA HIS A 58 -26.15 -0.07 -8.16
C HIS A 58 -26.46 -1.39 -7.44
N ARG A 59 -27.18 -1.35 -6.32
CA ARG A 59 -27.54 -2.49 -5.45
C ARG A 59 -26.36 -3.41 -5.11
N ARG A 60 -25.20 -2.83 -4.80
CA ARG A 60 -23.97 -3.57 -4.49
C ARG A 60 -23.31 -3.04 -3.24
N ALA A 61 -22.82 -3.97 -2.42
CA ALA A 61 -22.02 -3.66 -1.25
C ALA A 61 -20.53 -3.67 -1.60
N PHE A 62 -19.76 -2.78 -0.99
CA PHE A 62 -18.31 -2.75 -1.11
C PHE A 62 -17.67 -2.27 0.19
N THR A 63 -16.42 -2.65 0.42
CA THR A 63 -15.69 -2.26 1.63
C THR A 63 -14.83 -1.02 1.38
N LEU A 64 -14.96 -0.04 2.26
CA LEU A 64 -14.11 1.14 2.31
C LEU A 64 -12.98 0.88 3.30
N TYR A 65 -11.75 0.82 2.82
CA TYR A 65 -10.57 0.57 3.65
C TYR A 65 -9.96 1.90 4.14
N PRO A 66 -9.27 1.93 5.30
CA PRO A 66 -8.47 3.08 5.67
C PRO A 66 -7.33 3.33 4.67
N LEU A 67 -6.79 4.55 4.65
CA LEU A 67 -5.62 4.86 3.83
C LEU A 67 -4.44 3.92 4.15
N GLY A 68 -3.66 3.60 3.12
CA GLY A 68 -2.60 2.62 3.24
C GLY A 68 -3.07 1.16 3.24
N HIS A 69 -4.35 0.84 3.41
CA HIS A 69 -4.80 -0.55 3.50
C HIS A 69 -5.51 -1.04 2.24
N ILE A 70 -5.34 -2.33 1.93
CA ILE A 70 -5.91 -3.00 0.76
C ILE A 70 -6.73 -4.23 1.18
N PRO A 71 -7.61 -4.76 0.31
CA PRO A 71 -8.32 -6.02 0.56
C PRO A 71 -7.39 -7.14 1.05
N TYR A 72 -7.79 -7.78 2.15
CA TYR A 72 -7.07 -8.87 2.82
C TYR A 72 -5.67 -8.52 3.36
N GLY A 73 -5.16 -7.29 3.19
CA GLY A 73 -3.89 -6.84 3.73
C GLY A 73 -3.98 -6.59 5.24
N ARG A 74 -2.99 -7.06 6.02
CA ARG A 74 -2.89 -6.82 7.47
C ARG A 74 -2.14 -5.54 7.83
N LEU A 75 -1.12 -5.24 7.04
CA LEU A 75 -0.25 -4.08 7.21
C LEU A 75 -0.61 -3.01 6.18
N ALA A 76 -0.30 -1.76 6.50
CA ALA A 76 -0.39 -0.68 5.52
C ALA A 76 0.66 -0.90 4.43
N VAL A 77 0.38 -0.45 3.20
CA VAL A 77 1.29 -0.55 2.06
C VAL A 77 2.34 0.55 2.04
N ALA A 78 2.05 1.68 2.67
CA ALA A 78 2.93 2.83 2.80
C ALA A 78 2.87 3.35 4.25
N PRO A 79 3.90 4.05 4.75
CA PRO A 79 3.97 4.55 6.11
C PRO A 79 3.15 5.83 6.24
N VAL A 80 1.82 5.69 6.11
CA VAL A 80 0.88 6.80 6.21
C VAL A 80 -0.13 6.56 7.31
N GLY A 81 -0.52 7.65 7.97
CA GLY A 81 -1.56 7.66 8.99
C GLY A 81 -2.95 7.44 8.39
N LEU A 82 -3.95 7.37 9.26
CA LEU A 82 -5.35 7.23 8.84
C LEU A 82 -5.90 8.50 8.19
N ASP A 83 -5.31 9.64 8.50
CA ASP A 83 -5.52 10.94 7.87
C ASP A 83 -4.79 11.07 6.51
N GLY A 84 -3.80 10.22 6.26
CA GLY A 84 -3.00 10.22 5.04
C GLY A 84 -1.64 10.91 5.19
N GLU A 85 -1.32 11.42 6.38
CA GLU A 85 -0.04 12.06 6.67
C GLU A 85 1.09 11.04 6.73
N LEU A 86 2.30 11.46 6.36
CA LEU A 86 3.48 10.59 6.38
C LEU A 86 3.90 10.32 7.83
N VAL A 87 3.95 9.04 8.20
CA VAL A 87 4.47 8.59 9.51
C VAL A 87 5.97 8.40 9.39
N CYS A 88 6.73 9.16 10.17
CA CYS A 88 8.18 9.07 10.24
C CYS A 88 8.63 8.20 11.43
N SER A 89 9.78 7.54 11.28
CA SER A 89 10.43 6.77 12.34
C SER A 89 10.96 7.71 13.42
N THR A 90 10.71 7.36 14.69
CA THR A 90 11.24 8.08 15.86
C THR A 90 12.71 7.75 16.16
N GLN A 91 13.28 6.75 15.48
CA GLN A 91 14.65 6.26 15.70
C GLN A 91 15.71 6.97 14.83
N SER A 92 15.32 7.96 14.02
CA SER A 92 16.25 8.70 13.17
C SER A 92 16.78 9.91 13.97
N GLU A 93 17.87 9.70 14.72
CA GLU A 93 18.60 10.81 15.32
C GLU A 93 19.23 11.64 14.19
N SER A 94 18.69 12.84 13.99
CA SER A 94 19.25 13.92 13.15
C SER A 94 19.27 13.69 11.62
N LYS A 95 18.41 14.44 10.91
CA LYS A 95 18.66 14.86 9.53
C LYS A 95 18.65 16.39 9.44
N VAL A 96 19.58 16.89 8.63
CA VAL A 96 19.88 18.32 8.38
C VAL A 96 18.67 19.11 7.85
N ASP A 97 17.65 18.43 7.32
CA ASP A 97 16.46 19.04 6.71
C ASP A 97 15.16 18.87 7.54
N GLY A 98 15.24 18.36 8.77
CA GLY A 98 14.09 18.23 9.68
C GLY A 98 13.01 17.20 9.27
N ARG A 99 13.19 16.49 8.14
CA ARG A 99 12.24 15.48 7.65
C ARG A 99 12.71 14.07 8.06
N GLY A 100 11.96 13.43 8.96
CA GLY A 100 12.26 12.08 9.45
C GLY A 100 12.17 11.01 8.35
N GLU A 101 12.88 9.89 8.51
CA GLU A 101 12.78 8.76 7.60
C GLU A 101 11.38 8.12 7.67
N PRO A 102 10.73 7.77 6.55
CA PRO A 102 9.42 7.12 6.59
C PRO A 102 9.45 5.81 7.40
N ALA A 103 8.41 5.54 8.18
CA ALA A 103 8.32 4.39 9.09
C ALA A 103 8.02 3.06 8.37
N TRP A 104 8.81 2.71 7.35
CA TRP A 104 8.62 1.53 6.50
C TRP A 104 8.55 0.21 7.28
N ARG A 105 9.21 0.13 8.43
CA ARG A 105 9.19 -1.04 9.34
C ARG A 105 7.78 -1.44 9.77
N ALA A 106 6.85 -0.48 9.87
CA ALA A 106 5.45 -0.72 10.28
C ALA A 106 4.51 -1.07 9.10
N THR A 107 5.04 -1.23 7.89
CA THR A 107 4.27 -1.47 6.66
C THR A 107 4.46 -2.91 6.17
N LEU A 108 3.87 -3.26 5.02
CA LEU A 108 4.12 -4.53 4.33
C LEU A 108 5.60 -4.78 4.01
N PHE A 109 6.43 -3.74 4.03
CA PHE A 109 7.88 -3.83 3.82
C PHE A 109 8.67 -4.11 5.10
N GLY A 110 8.03 -4.16 6.28
CA GLY A 110 8.65 -4.58 7.54
C GLY A 110 9.50 -5.86 7.47
N PRO A 111 9.08 -6.92 6.75
CA PRO A 111 9.87 -8.13 6.54
C PRO A 111 11.24 -7.88 5.90
N ALA A 112 11.40 -6.85 5.06
CA ALA A 112 12.69 -6.49 4.50
C ALA A 112 13.69 -6.06 5.58
N PHE A 113 13.23 -5.27 6.55
CA PHE A 113 14.04 -4.87 7.71
C PHE A 113 14.28 -6.04 8.65
N ALA A 114 13.25 -6.84 8.94
CA ALA A 114 13.38 -8.02 9.80
C ALA A 114 14.37 -9.04 9.22
N ALA A 115 14.37 -9.25 7.90
CA ALA A 115 15.28 -10.16 7.23
C ALA A 115 16.75 -9.79 7.40
N ILE A 116 17.07 -8.50 7.58
CA ILE A 116 18.42 -7.99 7.81
C ILE A 116 18.87 -8.28 9.24
N HIS A 117 17.99 -8.04 10.22
CA HIS A 117 18.32 -8.09 11.65
C HIS A 117 18.17 -9.48 12.28
N GLU A 118 17.27 -10.32 11.75
CA GLU A 118 16.97 -11.67 12.28
C GLU A 118 17.00 -12.75 11.18
N PRO A 119 18.17 -13.02 10.57
CA PRO A 119 18.27 -13.84 9.36
C PRO A 119 17.96 -15.34 9.55
N THR A 120 17.92 -15.86 10.79
CA THR A 120 17.94 -17.30 11.11
C THR A 120 16.77 -17.82 11.95
N VAL A 121 15.64 -17.11 11.99
CA VAL A 121 14.44 -17.58 12.69
C VAL A 121 13.97 -18.92 12.07
N LYS A 122 13.89 -19.96 12.91
CA LYS A 122 13.53 -21.35 12.55
C LYS A 122 12.01 -21.49 12.37
N LEU A 123 11.60 -22.51 11.59
CA LEU A 123 10.18 -22.84 11.30
C LEU A 123 9.33 -23.11 12.55
N THR A 124 9.99 -23.46 13.65
CA THR A 124 9.36 -23.78 14.93
C THR A 124 9.23 -22.58 15.88
N ASP A 125 9.77 -21.41 15.52
CA ASP A 125 9.66 -20.22 16.35
C ASP A 125 8.22 -19.65 16.26
N PRO A 126 7.56 -19.30 17.37
CA PRO A 126 6.26 -18.64 17.35
C PRO A 126 6.25 -17.33 16.57
N ARG A 127 7.41 -16.72 16.27
CA ARG A 127 7.60 -15.56 15.37
C ARG A 127 7.75 -15.97 13.90
N TRP A 128 7.60 -17.25 13.56
CA TRP A 128 7.72 -17.76 12.19
C TRP A 128 6.71 -17.11 11.22
N TRP A 129 5.58 -16.59 11.70
CA TRP A 129 4.66 -15.80 10.86
C TRP A 129 5.25 -14.45 10.43
N ALA A 130 6.23 -13.91 11.17
CA ALA A 130 7.10 -12.83 10.68
C ALA A 130 8.13 -13.32 9.64
N THR A 131 8.20 -14.64 9.42
CA THR A 131 9.07 -15.34 8.46
C THR A 131 8.35 -16.11 7.34
N GLU A 132 7.10 -15.75 7.02
CA GLU A 132 6.58 -15.73 5.63
C GLU A 132 7.42 -14.78 4.72
N ALA A 133 8.64 -14.46 5.14
CA ALA A 133 9.58 -13.55 4.55
C ALA A 133 9.85 -13.85 3.08
N PRO A 134 9.95 -15.09 2.57
CA PRO A 134 10.22 -15.27 1.14
C PRO A 134 9.10 -14.72 0.25
N GLU A 135 7.84 -15.03 0.54
CA GLU A 135 6.68 -14.55 -0.23
C GLU A 135 6.44 -13.05 0.01
N GLN A 136 6.60 -12.58 1.25
CA GLN A 136 6.43 -11.16 1.57
C GLN A 136 7.58 -10.30 0.97
N LEU A 137 8.82 -10.80 0.95
CA LEU A 137 9.95 -10.18 0.25
C LEU A 137 9.73 -10.22 -1.26
N ALA A 138 9.25 -11.33 -1.82
CA ALA A 138 8.95 -11.44 -3.25
C ALA A 138 7.83 -10.48 -3.68
N ARG A 139 6.80 -10.33 -2.84
CA ARG A 139 5.73 -9.35 -3.01
C ARG A 139 6.26 -7.93 -2.92
N GLY A 140 7.10 -7.64 -1.92
CA GLY A 140 7.78 -6.34 -1.78
C GLY A 140 8.66 -6.03 -3.00
N ALA A 141 9.44 -7.00 -3.47
CA ALA A 141 10.25 -6.91 -4.67
C ALA A 141 9.41 -6.65 -5.93
N SER A 142 8.24 -7.28 -6.02
CA SER A 142 7.31 -7.08 -7.13
C SER A 142 6.76 -5.66 -7.14
N ILE A 143 6.34 -5.13 -5.97
CA ILE A 143 5.85 -3.75 -5.82
C ILE A 143 6.97 -2.74 -6.13
N LEU A 144 8.21 -3.03 -5.73
CA LEU A 144 9.35 -2.15 -5.95
C LEU A 144 10.01 -2.31 -7.33
N GLY A 145 9.48 -3.18 -8.19
CA GLY A 145 9.95 -3.32 -9.57
C GLY A 145 11.27 -4.08 -9.72
N VAL A 146 11.69 -4.83 -8.70
CA VAL A 146 12.99 -5.54 -8.66
C VAL A 146 12.88 -7.07 -8.69
N HIS A 147 11.65 -7.61 -8.70
CA HIS A 147 11.43 -9.05 -8.79
C HIS A 147 11.79 -9.58 -10.19
N PRO A 148 12.52 -10.71 -10.31
CA PRO A 148 13.02 -11.21 -11.60
C PRO A 148 11.91 -11.67 -12.57
N GLU A 149 10.75 -12.05 -12.05
CA GLU A 149 9.61 -12.51 -12.88
C GLU A 149 8.77 -11.36 -13.46
N LEU A 150 9.14 -10.10 -13.20
CA LEU A 150 8.43 -8.96 -13.80
C LEU A 150 8.76 -8.87 -15.29
N SER A 151 7.72 -8.70 -16.11
CA SER A 151 7.92 -8.31 -17.51
C SER A 151 8.58 -6.93 -17.59
N VAL A 152 9.33 -6.69 -18.67
CA VAL A 152 9.99 -5.38 -18.91
C VAL A 152 8.99 -4.24 -18.83
N GLN A 153 7.82 -4.40 -19.48
CA GLN A 153 6.74 -3.42 -19.47
C GLN A 153 6.24 -3.11 -18.05
N ALA A 154 6.07 -4.14 -17.21
CA ALA A 154 5.64 -3.93 -15.83
C ALA A 154 6.71 -3.23 -14.99
N ALA A 155 7.98 -3.63 -15.15
CA ALA A 155 9.10 -2.99 -14.46
C ALA A 155 9.25 -1.51 -14.85
N ASP A 156 9.07 -1.16 -16.12
CA ASP A 156 9.10 0.22 -16.61
C ASP A 156 7.94 1.05 -16.05
N ALA A 157 6.72 0.48 -16.06
CA ALA A 157 5.55 1.13 -15.47
C ALA A 157 5.73 1.37 -13.96
N ILE A 158 6.27 0.40 -13.23
CA ILE A 158 6.55 0.52 -11.80
C ILE A 158 7.61 1.61 -11.54
N ALA A 159 8.71 1.63 -12.31
CA ALA A 159 9.75 2.66 -12.18
C ALA A 159 9.16 4.07 -12.36
N PHE A 160 8.33 4.25 -13.38
CA PHE A 160 7.63 5.50 -13.64
C PHE A 160 6.72 5.91 -12.47
N ARG A 161 5.93 4.97 -11.92
CA ARG A 161 5.01 5.25 -10.79
C ARG A 161 5.71 5.53 -9.49
N LEU A 162 6.84 4.88 -9.23
CA LEU A 162 7.66 5.13 -8.06
C LEU A 162 8.49 6.40 -8.18
N GLU A 163 8.60 6.95 -9.40
CA GLU A 163 9.48 8.08 -9.74
C GLU A 163 10.95 7.77 -9.42
N ILE A 164 11.35 6.51 -9.59
CA ILE A 164 12.73 6.05 -9.45
C ILE A 164 13.30 5.82 -10.86
N PRO A 165 14.50 6.34 -11.19
CA PRO A 165 15.11 6.10 -12.48
C PRO A 165 15.19 4.61 -12.82
N ARG A 166 14.74 4.21 -14.01
CA ARG A 166 14.66 2.81 -14.42
C ARG A 166 15.98 2.05 -14.30
N LEU A 167 17.10 2.74 -14.55
CA LEU A 167 18.45 2.18 -14.43
C LEU A 167 18.77 1.78 -12.98
N VAL A 168 18.35 2.57 -11.99
CA VAL A 168 18.52 2.27 -10.56
C VAL A 168 17.78 1.00 -10.19
N LEU A 169 16.51 0.86 -10.62
CA LEU A 169 15.74 -0.36 -10.37
C LEU A 169 16.27 -1.57 -11.15
N ARG A 170 16.86 -1.37 -12.33
CA ARG A 170 17.50 -2.46 -13.09
C ARG A 170 18.73 -2.99 -12.36
N HIS A 171 19.55 -2.09 -11.82
CA HIS A 171 20.70 -2.45 -11.01
C HIS A 171 20.25 -3.21 -9.74
N ALA A 172 19.27 -2.66 -9.02
CA ALA A 172 18.69 -3.30 -7.84
C ALA A 172 18.09 -4.69 -8.16
N ALA A 173 17.43 -4.87 -9.31
CA ALA A 173 16.93 -6.17 -9.74
C ALA A 173 18.06 -7.20 -9.94
N GLY A 174 19.17 -6.81 -10.56
CA GLY A 174 20.35 -7.67 -10.70
C GLY A 174 20.96 -8.05 -9.35
N GLU A 175 21.02 -7.11 -8.41
CA GLU A 175 21.48 -7.40 -7.04
C GLU A 175 20.51 -8.32 -6.30
N TYR A 176 19.19 -8.12 -6.46
CA TYR A 176 18.17 -8.99 -5.88
C TYR A 176 18.24 -10.43 -6.40
N GLU A 177 18.51 -10.60 -7.70
CA GLU A 177 18.67 -11.91 -8.34
C GLU A 177 19.92 -12.65 -7.85
N ARG A 178 21.04 -11.94 -7.68
CA ARG A 178 22.30 -12.50 -7.15
C ARG A 178 22.29 -12.71 -5.64
N ALA A 179 21.41 -12.02 -4.92
CA ALA A 179 21.33 -12.05 -3.47
C ALA A 179 21.07 -13.47 -2.94
N ARG A 180 22.06 -13.98 -2.19
CA ARG A 180 21.93 -15.28 -1.51
C ARG A 180 21.30 -15.10 -0.14
N GLY A 181 20.06 -15.55 -0.02
CA GLY A 181 19.31 -15.57 1.24
C GLY A 181 18.52 -14.30 1.52
N ARG A 182 17.78 -14.35 2.64
CA ARG A 182 16.74 -13.37 2.99
C ARG A 182 17.32 -12.00 3.32
N ALA A 183 18.41 -11.96 4.08
CA ALA A 183 19.05 -10.73 4.50
C ALA A 183 19.53 -9.88 3.32
N ALA A 184 20.25 -10.50 2.38
CA ALA A 184 20.74 -9.83 1.17
C ALA A 184 19.58 -9.29 0.31
N ARG A 185 18.49 -10.06 0.15
CA ARG A 185 17.28 -9.58 -0.52
C ARG A 185 16.62 -8.41 0.22
N GLY A 186 16.54 -8.50 1.55
CA GLY A 186 16.05 -7.42 2.41
C GLY A 186 16.85 -6.13 2.24
N GLN A 187 18.18 -6.21 2.19
CA GLN A 187 19.07 -5.06 1.96
C GLN A 187 18.75 -4.35 0.64
N VAL A 188 18.53 -5.09 -0.44
CA VAL A 188 18.16 -4.50 -1.74
C VAL A 188 16.84 -3.75 -1.64
N LEU A 189 15.82 -4.33 -1.01
CA LEU A 189 14.52 -3.67 -0.85
C LEU A 189 14.63 -2.41 0.01
N VAL A 190 15.37 -2.46 1.13
CA VAL A 190 15.59 -1.30 2.01
C VAL A 190 16.33 -0.19 1.26
N ALA A 191 17.33 -0.53 0.44
CA ALA A 191 18.04 0.45 -0.38
C ALA A 191 17.10 1.15 -1.38
N VAL A 192 16.18 0.43 -2.02
CA VAL A 192 15.17 1.03 -2.91
C VAL A 192 14.19 1.90 -2.13
N LEU A 193 13.71 1.44 -0.97
CA LEU A 193 12.79 2.22 -0.12
C LEU A 193 13.40 3.53 0.38
N SER A 194 14.72 3.57 0.59
CA SER A 194 15.42 4.80 1.00
C SER A 194 15.39 5.91 -0.06
N GLN A 195 15.10 5.56 -1.32
CA GLN A 195 14.93 6.52 -2.41
C GLN A 195 13.52 7.15 -2.44
N LEU A 196 12.59 6.67 -1.59
CA LEU A 196 11.21 7.12 -1.53
C LEU A 196 11.01 8.02 -0.29
N GLY A 197 11.07 9.35 -0.45
CA GLY A 197 11.07 10.31 0.66
C GLY A 197 9.93 11.34 0.73
N ASP A 198 8.98 11.30 -0.22
CA ASP A 198 8.25 12.52 -0.59
C ASP A 198 6.72 12.47 -0.42
N ALA A 199 6.07 13.60 -0.71
CA ALA A 199 4.64 13.73 -0.85
C ALA A 199 4.08 12.74 -1.90
N CYS A 200 2.82 12.32 -1.73
CA CYS A 200 2.14 11.31 -2.57
C CYS A 200 2.72 9.88 -2.50
N LEU A 201 3.56 9.56 -1.51
CA LEU A 201 4.15 8.22 -1.35
C LEU A 201 3.13 7.08 -1.40
N LEU A 202 1.98 7.24 -0.74
CA LEU A 202 0.91 6.25 -0.78
C LEU A 202 0.45 5.96 -2.21
N ASP A 203 0.25 6.99 -3.02
CA ASP A 203 -0.28 6.86 -4.38
C ASP A 203 0.74 6.18 -5.29
N ARG A 204 2.02 6.52 -5.14
CA ARG A 204 3.12 5.88 -5.88
C ARG A 204 3.17 4.39 -5.59
N VAL A 205 3.12 4.00 -4.32
CA VAL A 205 3.15 2.58 -3.92
C VAL A 205 1.87 1.85 -4.35
N LEU A 206 0.69 2.48 -4.21
CA LEU A 206 -0.58 1.91 -4.67
C LEU A 206 -0.59 1.66 -6.18
N ALA A 207 -0.10 2.62 -6.96
CA ALA A 207 0.02 2.48 -8.41
C ALA A 207 1.01 1.38 -8.78
N ALA A 208 2.19 1.37 -8.15
CA ALA A 208 3.22 0.38 -8.40
C ALA A 208 2.76 -1.05 -8.14
N GLY A 209 2.09 -1.31 -7.01
CA GLY A 209 1.57 -2.65 -6.75
C GLY A 209 0.40 -3.07 -7.66
N ALA A 210 -0.35 -2.11 -8.20
CA ALA A 210 -1.39 -2.40 -9.21
C ALA A 210 -0.72 -2.83 -10.53
N CYS A 211 0.34 -2.14 -10.96
CA CYS A 211 1.17 -2.53 -12.10
C CYS A 211 1.88 -3.90 -11.87
N ALA A 212 2.26 -4.19 -10.63
CA ALA A 212 2.87 -5.47 -10.25
C ALA A 212 1.84 -6.63 -10.20
N GLY A 213 0.53 -6.35 -10.29
CA GLY A 213 -0.52 -7.36 -10.12
C GLY A 213 -0.71 -7.82 -8.67
N CYS A 214 -0.16 -7.10 -7.69
CA CYS A 214 -0.29 -7.40 -6.26
C CYS A 214 -1.68 -7.11 -5.70
N TRP A 215 -2.47 -6.33 -6.44
CA TRP A 215 -3.89 -6.04 -6.23
C TRP A 215 -4.55 -5.62 -7.55
N GLY A 216 -5.88 -5.71 -7.61
CA GLY A 216 -6.68 -5.17 -8.72
C GLY A 216 -6.79 -3.65 -8.68
N THR A 217 -7.74 -3.07 -9.41
CA THR A 217 -7.94 -1.61 -9.44
C THR A 217 -8.22 -1.04 -8.04
N VAL A 218 -7.45 -0.03 -7.65
CA VAL A 218 -7.61 0.68 -6.37
C VAL A 218 -8.12 2.09 -6.62
N THR A 219 -9.17 2.49 -5.91
CA THR A 219 -9.66 3.87 -5.90
C THR A 219 -9.41 4.46 -4.51
N ARG A 220 -8.67 5.57 -4.44
CA ARG A 220 -8.42 6.34 -3.22
C ARG A 220 -9.25 7.61 -3.23
N TRP A 221 -10.10 7.78 -2.23
CA TRP A 221 -10.78 9.05 -1.97
C TRP A 221 -9.96 9.90 -1.02
N ASP A 222 -10.00 11.21 -1.24
CA ASP A 222 -9.34 12.20 -0.41
C ASP A 222 -10.28 13.39 -0.15
N VAL A 223 -10.15 14.03 1.01
CA VAL A 223 -10.97 15.15 1.46
C VAL A 223 -10.81 16.36 0.53
N ALA A 224 -9.61 16.56 -0.03
CA ALA A 224 -9.35 17.64 -0.99
C ALA A 224 -10.07 17.43 -2.34
N SER A 225 -10.49 16.19 -2.65
CA SER A 225 -11.11 15.83 -3.91
C SER A 225 -12.61 16.20 -3.96
N ARG A 226 -13.04 17.28 -3.29
CA ARG A 226 -14.45 17.67 -2.99
C ARG A 226 -15.43 17.71 -4.18
N GLY A 227 -14.98 17.44 -5.41
CA GLY A 227 -15.85 17.27 -6.58
C GLY A 227 -15.42 16.22 -7.62
N ALA A 228 -14.23 15.62 -7.54
CA ALA A 228 -13.72 14.69 -8.55
C ALA A 228 -13.60 13.28 -7.98
N ARG A 229 -13.88 12.25 -8.79
CA ARG A 229 -13.69 10.84 -8.42
C ARG A 229 -12.36 10.65 -7.70
N GLY A 230 -12.36 9.85 -6.63
CA GLY A 230 -11.12 9.45 -5.98
C GLY A 230 -10.07 8.97 -6.99
N ARG A 231 -8.78 9.20 -6.72
CA ARG A 231 -7.66 8.79 -7.59
C ARG A 231 -7.75 7.29 -7.88
N VAL A 232 -7.74 6.92 -9.16
CA VAL A 232 -7.85 5.52 -9.62
C VAL A 232 -6.49 5.00 -10.05
N PHE A 233 -6.13 3.82 -9.55
CA PHE A 233 -4.92 3.09 -9.88
C PHE A 233 -5.33 1.77 -10.54
N PRO A 234 -5.30 1.69 -11.88
CA PRO A 234 -5.74 0.50 -12.59
C PRO A 234 -4.80 -0.69 -12.35
N GLY A 235 -5.38 -1.87 -12.10
CA GLY A 235 -4.63 -3.13 -12.05
C GLY A 235 -4.26 -3.65 -13.44
N ARG A 236 -3.39 -4.67 -13.51
CA ARG A 236 -3.09 -5.37 -14.77
C ARG A 236 -4.37 -5.83 -15.48
N GLY A 237 -4.48 -5.52 -16.76
CA GLY A 237 -5.63 -5.90 -17.60
C GLY A 237 -6.86 -5.00 -17.46
N ALA A 238 -6.83 -3.96 -16.62
CA ALA A 238 -7.86 -2.93 -16.65
C ALA A 238 -7.66 -2.04 -17.90
N ALA A 239 -8.70 -1.88 -18.72
CA ALA A 239 -8.70 -0.92 -19.80
C ALA A 239 -8.41 0.48 -19.22
N ALA A 240 -7.50 1.22 -19.85
CA ALA A 240 -7.35 2.65 -19.59
C ALA A 240 -8.65 3.33 -20.04
N GLY A 241 -9.54 3.59 -19.09
CA GLY A 241 -10.72 4.42 -19.29
C GLY A 241 -10.38 5.89 -19.10
#